data_AF-A0A6V7KMY8-F1
#
_entry.id   AF-A0A6V7KMY8-F1
#
_cell.length_a   1.000
_cell.length_b   1.000
_cell.length_c   1.000
_cell.angle_alpha   90.00
_cell.angle_beta   90.00
_cell.angle_gamma   90.00
#
_symmetry.space_group_name_H-M   'P 1'
#
loop_
_entity.id
_entity.type
_entity.pdbx_description
1 polymer ?
#
loop_
_entity_poly.entity_id
_entity_poly.type
_entity_poly.pdbx_seq_one_letter_code
_entity_poly.pdbx_strand_id
1 'polypeptide(L)'
;LIVVKSPCPKLDQALKEAYANESAKSDKELASYYQELTYHSGQPIKTITDVEFLFNTLEIEDEQGLVLPDWTKKFYNSKMKDIATKSLAIFTSNDVQQRLRG
;
A
#
# COMPACT_ATOMS: atom_id res chain seq x y z
N LEU A 1 -2.72 6.95 -13.39
CA LEU A 1 -2.24 8.35 -13.43
C LEU A 1 -0.73 8.34 -13.66
N ILE A 2 -0.24 8.65 -14.87
CA ILE A 2 1.20 8.88 -15.08
C ILE A 2 1.43 10.36 -14.82
N VAL A 3 1.91 10.66 -13.60
CA VAL A 3 2.27 12.02 -13.23
C VAL A 3 3.75 12.21 -13.58
N VAL A 4 4.03 13.04 -14.58
CA VAL A 4 5.38 13.54 -14.84
C VAL A 4 5.63 14.70 -13.86
N LYS A 5 5.99 14.38 -12.62
CA LYS A 5 6.48 15.38 -11.67
C LYS A 5 7.88 15.82 -12.07
N SER A 6 8.14 17.12 -11.97
CA SER A 6 9.50 17.63 -12.09
C SER A 6 10.38 16.97 -11.01
N PRO A 7 11.61 16.52 -11.32
CA PRO A 7 12.50 15.93 -10.34
C PRO A 7 12.68 16.85 -9.12
N CYS A 8 12.42 16.31 -7.92
CA CYS A 8 12.51 17.06 -6.68
C CYS A 8 13.27 16.22 -5.63
N PRO A 9 14.61 16.32 -5.57
CA PRO A 9 15.43 15.48 -4.71
C PRO A 9 15.02 15.53 -3.22
N LYS A 10 14.55 16.68 -2.76
CA LYS A 10 14.07 16.87 -1.38
C LYS A 10 12.78 16.09 -1.10
N LEU A 11 11.84 16.08 -2.05
CA LEU A 11 10.61 15.28 -1.92
C LEU A 11 10.92 13.78 -1.99
N ASP A 12 11.81 13.39 -2.90
CA ASP A 12 12.23 11.99 -3.07
C ASP A 12 12.90 11.45 -1.82
N GLN A 13 13.79 12.24 -1.21
CA GLN A 13 14.43 11.89 0.05
C GLN A 13 13.40 11.76 1.19
N ALA A 14 12.52 12.74 1.34
CA ALA A 14 11.48 12.71 2.38
C ALA A 14 10.54 11.50 2.21
N LEU A 15 10.23 11.12 0.97
CA LEU A 15 9.43 9.93 0.67
C LEU A 15 10.19 8.64 1.00
N LYS A 16 11.47 8.55 0.63
CA LYS A 16 12.31 7.40 0.97
C LYS A 16 12.41 7.19 2.48
N GLU A 17 12.59 8.26 3.25
CA GLU A 17 12.63 8.22 4.71
C GLU A 17 11.29 7.79 5.31
N ALA A 18 10.16 8.29 4.78
CA ALA A 18 8.83 7.89 5.22
C ALA A 18 8.58 6.39 5.01
N TYR A 19 8.94 5.84 3.84
CA TYR A 19 8.84 4.40 3.59
C TYR A 19 9.74 3.57 4.51
N ALA A 20 10.99 3.98 4.73
CA ALA A 20 11.90 3.27 5.63
C ALA A 20 11.36 3.23 7.07
N ASN A 21 10.79 4.34 7.54
CA ASN A 21 10.19 4.44 8.86
C ASN A 21 8.94 3.56 9.00
N GLU A 22 8.12 3.46 7.94
CA GLU A 22 6.94 2.59 7.96
C GLU A 22 7.33 1.11 7.94
N SER A 23 8.26 0.71 7.07
CA SER A 23 8.81 -0.65 7.04
C SER A 23 9.37 -1.08 8.39
N ALA A 24 10.12 -0.21 9.06
CA ALA A 24 10.67 -0.49 10.38
C ALA A 24 9.60 -0.72 11.47
N LYS A 25 8.40 -0.15 11.30
CA LYS A 25 7.27 -0.33 12.23
C LYS A 25 6.45 -1.57 11.89
N SER A 26 6.05 -1.70 10.63
CA SER A 26 4.96 -2.59 10.23
C SER A 26 5.44 -3.96 9.70
N ASP A 27 6.66 -4.07 9.16
CA ASP A 27 7.06 -5.29 8.45
C ASP A 27 7.17 -6.51 9.37
N LYS A 28 7.58 -6.32 10.63
CA LYS A 28 7.63 -7.41 11.61
C LYS A 28 6.23 -7.88 12.01
N GLU A 29 5.30 -6.95 12.21
CA GLU A 29 3.93 -7.26 12.63
C GLU A 29 3.10 -7.86 11.50
N LEU A 30 3.38 -7.46 10.25
CA LEU A 30 2.67 -7.90 9.05
C LEU A 30 3.35 -9.06 8.32
N ALA A 31 4.49 -9.56 8.79
CA ALA A 31 5.25 -10.61 8.11
C ALA A 31 4.40 -11.84 7.74
N SER A 32 3.62 -12.37 8.69
CA SER A 32 2.72 -13.51 8.43
C SER A 32 1.59 -13.13 7.46
N TYR A 33 1.06 -11.92 7.59
CA TYR A 33 0.02 -11.39 6.73
C TYR A 33 0.49 -11.29 5.28
N TYR A 34 1.70 -10.76 5.06
CA TYR A 34 2.33 -10.69 3.74
C TYR A 34 2.59 -12.07 3.14
N GLN A 35 3.01 -13.05 3.95
CA GLN A 35 3.21 -14.42 3.49
C GLN A 35 1.91 -15.07 3.01
N GLU A 36 0.82 -14.94 3.77
CA GLU A 36 -0.47 -15.48 3.34
C GLU A 36 -0.99 -14.81 2.07
N LEU A 37 -0.90 -13.47 1.98
CA LEU A 37 -1.29 -12.75 0.77
C LEU A 37 -0.41 -13.15 -0.43
N THR A 38 0.89 -13.34 -0.23
CA THR A 38 1.80 -13.80 -1.29
C THR A 38 1.38 -15.19 -1.80
N TYR A 39 1.06 -16.09 -0.88
CA TYR A 39 0.63 -17.45 -1.23
C TYR A 39 -0.67 -17.44 -2.04
N HIS A 40 -1.67 -16.65 -1.63
CA HIS A 40 -2.98 -16.65 -2.28
C HIS A 40 -3.05 -15.82 -3.57
N SER A 41 -2.38 -14.67 -3.61
CA SER A 41 -2.40 -13.79 -4.79
C SER A 41 -1.43 -14.24 -5.89
N GLY A 42 -0.43 -15.06 -5.56
CA GLY A 42 0.67 -15.41 -6.46
C GLY A 42 1.61 -14.23 -6.76
N GLN A 43 1.44 -13.09 -6.08
CA GLN A 43 2.27 -11.90 -6.22
C GLN A 43 3.17 -11.72 -5.00
N PRO A 44 4.43 -11.27 -5.15
CA PRO A 44 5.29 -11.04 -4.01
C PRO A 44 4.82 -9.82 -3.20
N ILE A 45 4.23 -10.06 -2.02
CA ILE A 45 3.79 -9.01 -1.09
C ILE A 45 4.88 -8.85 -0.01
N LYS A 46 5.49 -7.66 0.08
CA LYS A 46 6.60 -7.39 1.01
C LYS A 46 6.44 -6.10 1.81
N THR A 47 5.57 -5.22 1.37
CA THR A 47 5.35 -3.89 1.94
C THR A 47 3.86 -3.59 2.03
N ILE A 48 3.50 -2.56 2.80
CA ILE A 48 2.10 -2.11 2.84
C ILE A 48 1.61 -1.57 1.50
N THR A 49 2.51 -1.11 0.62
CA THR A 49 2.19 -0.68 -0.74
C THR A 49 1.75 -1.85 -1.61
N ASP A 50 2.38 -3.02 -1.44
CA ASP A 50 1.96 -4.22 -2.17
C ASP A 50 0.55 -4.67 -1.73
N VAL A 51 0.25 -4.51 -0.43
CA VAL A 51 -1.09 -4.77 0.11
C VAL A 51 -2.11 -3.75 -0.44
N GLU A 52 -1.74 -2.47 -0.56
CA GLU A 52 -2.57 -1.44 -1.18
C GLU A 52 -2.92 -1.79 -2.63
N PHE A 53 -1.94 -2.20 -3.43
CA PHE A 53 -2.19 -2.56 -4.83
C PHE A 53 -3.12 -3.77 -4.97
N LEU A 54 -2.94 -4.77 -4.12
CA LEU A 54 -3.86 -5.90 -4.07
C LEU A 54 -5.27 -5.45 -3.63
N PHE A 55 -5.36 -4.56 -2.64
CA PHE A 55 -6.64 -4.03 -2.15
C PHE A 55 -7.38 -3.25 -3.25
N ASN A 56 -6.70 -2.33 -3.93
CA ASN A 56 -7.27 -1.55 -5.02
C ASN A 56 -7.76 -2.46 -6.16
N THR A 57 -7.03 -3.53 -6.46
CA THR A 57 -7.47 -4.52 -7.47
C THR A 57 -8.76 -5.21 -7.04
N LEU A 58 -8.81 -5.74 -5.82
CA LEU A 58 -10.00 -6.41 -5.28
C LEU A 58 -11.21 -5.47 -5.16
N GLU A 59 -10.98 -4.22 -4.76
CA GLU A 59 -12.03 -3.20 -4.65
C GLU A 59 -12.64 -2.88 -6.03
N ILE A 60 -11.80 -2.71 -7.06
CA ILE A 60 -12.27 -2.50 -8.44
C ILE A 60 -13.03 -3.73 -8.96
N GLU A 61 -12.52 -4.94 -8.73
CA GLU A 61 -13.19 -6.17 -9.17
C GLU A 61 -14.59 -6.31 -8.54
N ASP A 62 -14.71 -6.05 -7.24
CA ASP A 62 -15.97 -6.05 -6.49
C ASP A 62 -16.94 -4.97 -7.00
N GLU A 63 -16.45 -3.74 -7.22
CA GLU A 63 -17.24 -2.63 -7.77
C GLU A 63 -17.75 -2.90 -9.19
N GLN A 64 -17.03 -3.71 -9.98
CA GLN A 64 -17.46 -4.15 -11.31
C GLN A 64 -18.35 -5.41 -11.27
N GLY A 65 -18.70 -5.91 -10.08
CA GLY A 65 -19.55 -7.09 -9.91
C GLY A 65 -18.86 -8.41 -10.29
N LEU A 66 -17.52 -8.45 -10.31
CA LEU A 66 -16.78 -9.69 -10.51
C LEU A 66 -16.79 -10.53 -9.22
N VAL A 67 -16.81 -11.85 -9.40
CA VAL A 67 -16.77 -12.76 -8.26
C VAL A 67 -15.34 -12.85 -7.74
N LEU A 68 -15.11 -12.36 -6.53
CA LEU A 68 -13.80 -12.47 -5.89
C LEU A 68 -13.50 -13.93 -5.49
N PRO A 69 -12.23 -14.36 -5.56
CA PRO A 69 -11.81 -15.69 -5.10
C PRO A 69 -12.13 -15.94 -3.62
N ASP A 70 -12.43 -17.18 -3.22
CA ASP A 70 -12.87 -17.49 -1.85
C ASP A 70 -11.92 -17.05 -0.74
N TRP A 71 -10.61 -17.06 -0.99
CA TRP A 71 -9.61 -16.64 0.00
C TRP A 71 -9.75 -15.16 0.39
N THR A 72 -10.29 -14.31 -0.50
CA THR A 72 -10.42 -12.86 -0.25
C THR A 72 -11.40 -12.58 0.90
N LYS A 73 -12.37 -13.46 1.16
CA LYS A 73 -13.32 -13.34 2.29
C LYS A 73 -12.61 -13.19 3.64
N LYS A 74 -11.40 -13.74 3.78
CA LYS A 74 -10.58 -13.61 4.99
C LYS A 74 -9.82 -12.28 5.06
N PHE A 75 -9.44 -11.70 3.92
CA PHE A 75 -8.47 -10.60 3.85
C PHE A 75 -9.07 -9.26 3.37
N TYR A 76 -10.00 -9.28 2.42
CA TYR A 76 -10.69 -8.10 1.91
C TYR A 76 -11.69 -7.58 2.95
N ASN A 77 -11.15 -6.87 3.95
CA ASN A 77 -11.86 -6.37 5.11
C ASN A 77 -11.23 -5.05 5.61
N SER A 78 -11.71 -4.54 6.74
CA SER A 78 -11.23 -3.29 7.34
C SER A 78 -9.73 -3.27 7.60
N LYS A 79 -9.12 -4.39 8.01
CA LYS A 79 -7.67 -4.45 8.25
C LYS A 79 -6.88 -4.17 6.97
N MET A 80 -7.27 -4.78 5.85
CA MET A 80 -6.59 -4.56 4.57
C MET A 80 -6.80 -3.13 4.07
N LYS A 81 -8.01 -2.59 4.24
CA LYS A 81 -8.33 -1.20 3.94
C LYS A 81 -7.51 -0.21 4.78
N ASP A 82 -7.31 -0.50 6.06
CA ASP A 82 -6.48 0.34 6.95
C ASP A 82 -5.01 0.32 6.51
N ILE A 83 -4.49 -0.83 6.08
CA ILE A 83 -3.13 -0.95 5.53
C ILE A 83 -3.00 -0.14 4.23
N ALA A 84 -3.97 -0.27 3.32
CA ALA A 84 -4.00 0.50 2.07
C ALA A 84 -4.08 2.01 2.33
N THR A 85 -4.91 2.43 3.28
CA THR A 85 -5.04 3.83 3.70
C THR A 85 -3.73 4.37 4.27
N LYS A 86 -3.02 3.58 5.09
CA LYS A 86 -1.68 3.93 5.60
C LYS A 86 -0.67 4.08 4.47
N SER A 87 -0.68 3.18 3.48
CA SER A 87 0.20 3.27 2.30
C SER A 87 0.01 4.59 1.56
N LEU A 88 -1.24 4.97 1.30
CA LEU A 88 -1.56 6.25 0.66
C LEU A 88 -1.16 7.45 1.53
N ALA A 89 -1.29 7.35 2.86
CA ALA A 89 -0.93 8.42 3.78
C ALA A 89 0.59 8.68 3.82
N ILE A 90 1.46 7.71 3.51
CA ILE A 90 2.92 7.90 3.45
C ILE A 90 3.27 9.08 2.56
N PHE A 91 2.54 9.26 1.47
CA PHE A 91 2.79 10.31 0.51
C PHE A 91 2.65 11.73 1.06
N THR A 92 1.93 11.91 2.17
CA THR A 92 1.66 13.21 2.82
C THR A 92 1.91 13.17 4.33
N SER A 93 2.76 12.24 4.78
CA SER A 93 2.98 11.97 6.21
C SER A 93 3.77 13.05 6.96
N ASN A 94 4.44 13.96 6.25
CA ASN A 94 5.21 15.05 6.87
C ASN A 94 5.09 16.38 6.10
N ASP A 95 5.50 17.47 6.74
CA ASP A 95 5.41 18.83 6.22
C ASP A 95 6.13 19.02 4.87
N VAL A 96 7.28 18.37 4.67
CA VAL A 96 8.04 18.47 3.41
C VAL A 96 7.23 17.85 2.28
N GLN A 97 6.68 16.66 2.50
CA GLN A 97 5.84 15.98 1.54
C GLN A 97 4.55 16.75 1.27
N GLN A 98 3.84 17.21 2.30
CA GLN A 98 2.60 17.97 2.14
C GLN A 98 2.80 19.26 1.34
N ARG A 99 3.92 19.96 1.56
CA ARG A 99 4.23 21.22 0.86
C ARG A 99 4.71 21.01 -0.57
N LEU A 100 5.50 19.97 -0.83
CA LEU A 100 6.19 19.78 -2.12
C LEU A 100 5.49 18.81 -3.07
N ARG A 101 4.51 18.03 -2.60
CA ARG A 101 3.79 17.05 -3.44
C ARG A 101 2.74 17.67 -4.37
N GLY A 102 2.50 18.98 -4.28
CA GLY A 102 1.58 19.75 -5.15
C GLY A 102 1.71 19.43 -6.63
#